data_AF-A0A3S8UB06-F1
#
_entry.id   AF-A0A3S8UB06-F1
#
_cell.length_a   1.000
_cell.length_b   1.000
_cell.length_c   1.000
_cell.angle_alpha   90.00
_cell.angle_beta   90.00
_cell.angle_gamma   90.00
#
_symmetry.space_group_name_H-M   'P 1'
#
loop_
_entity.id
_entity.type
_entity.pdbx_description
1 polymer ?
#
loop_
_entity_poly.entity_id
_entity_poly.type
_entity_poly.pdbx_seq_one_letter_code
_entity_poly.pdbx_strand_id
1 'polypeptide(L)'
;MPARNSDTRFGTVTRVFHWLTALLILTAIPLGVIANQLPYDTAEALAIKAQLFSLHKTLGVAAFLLGLGRILWALVERHPAPLHPERKAELTLAGAVHWLLYISLVAVPLSGWVHHAAVTGFAPILWPFGQTLPFVPQSEAVGTAAGAAHWVFTKLLGLAILLHIAGALKHHLIDKDATLLRMLRGVPAPARPEPVRKGSVPVLVAFLLYAVGAGIAALLVPNGEAVAAGAPVEAEASGNWRVVEGTLGISVRQMGADVGGSFANWTADIRFDEAVVDGKHGNVSVTIDTASLTLGSVTKQALEPEFFDVATHPTAVFAADMLPGTAGYVAEGTLTLRGVEQPISLPFTLEITGDQARMLGEVTLDRRDFGMGASYGDEASVGFGVVVAVDLLAERVE
;
A
#
# COMPACT_ATOMS: atom_id res chain seq x y z
N MET A 1 3.43 -9.89 -43.20
CA MET A 1 4.67 -10.01 -42.37
C MET A 1 4.58 -11.30 -41.55
N PRO A 2 5.67 -12.06 -41.37
CA PRO A 2 5.63 -13.32 -40.62
C PRO A 2 5.24 -13.08 -39.16
N ALA A 3 4.36 -13.92 -38.62
CA ALA A 3 3.91 -13.81 -37.23
C ALA A 3 5.02 -14.20 -36.22
N ARG A 4 5.78 -15.25 -36.53
CA ARG A 4 6.86 -15.82 -35.71
C ARG A 4 8.24 -15.29 -36.07
N ASN A 5 9.20 -15.51 -35.18
CA ASN A 5 10.59 -15.17 -35.41
C ASN A 5 11.24 -16.13 -36.42
N SER A 6 12.28 -15.64 -37.10
CA SER A 6 13.27 -16.45 -37.81
C SER A 6 14.66 -16.20 -37.21
N ASP A 7 15.68 -16.92 -37.69
CA ASP A 7 17.06 -16.74 -37.22
C ASP A 7 17.60 -15.33 -37.48
N THR A 8 16.98 -14.58 -38.40
CA THR A 8 17.42 -13.24 -38.82
C THR A 8 16.42 -12.14 -38.49
N ARG A 9 15.14 -12.44 -38.27
CA ARG A 9 14.05 -11.45 -38.18
C ARG A 9 13.12 -11.70 -36.99
N PHE A 10 12.72 -10.61 -36.31
CA PHE A 10 11.61 -10.65 -35.36
C PHE A 10 10.26 -10.69 -36.09
N GLY A 11 9.39 -11.61 -35.66
CA GLY A 11 8.01 -11.73 -36.11
C GLY A 11 7.12 -10.58 -35.63
N THR A 12 5.95 -10.44 -36.23
CA THR A 12 4.98 -9.42 -35.84
C THR A 12 4.50 -9.60 -34.39
N VAL A 13 4.30 -10.83 -33.92
CA VAL A 13 3.80 -11.08 -32.55
C VAL A 13 4.79 -10.58 -31.50
N THR A 14 6.08 -10.92 -31.63
CA THR A 14 7.13 -10.43 -30.73
C THR A 14 7.21 -8.90 -30.72
N ARG A 15 7.09 -8.25 -31.88
CA ARG A 15 7.12 -6.79 -31.99
C ARG A 15 5.90 -6.14 -31.35
N VAL A 16 4.72 -6.70 -31.54
CA VAL A 16 3.48 -6.21 -30.91
C VAL A 16 3.59 -6.33 -29.39
N PHE A 17 4.00 -7.50 -28.87
CA PHE A 17 4.26 -7.66 -27.43
C PHE A 17 5.25 -6.61 -26.92
N HIS A 18 6.37 -6.40 -27.63
CA HIS A 18 7.38 -5.42 -27.25
C HIS A 18 6.80 -4.00 -27.16
N TRP A 19 6.20 -3.50 -28.24
CA TRP A 19 5.75 -2.11 -28.31
C TRP A 19 4.52 -1.82 -27.47
N LEU A 20 3.60 -2.78 -27.34
CA LEU A 20 2.46 -2.63 -26.44
C LEU A 20 2.92 -2.64 -24.97
N THR A 21 3.86 -3.51 -24.60
CA THR A 21 4.46 -3.49 -23.25
C THR A 21 5.17 -2.16 -22.99
N ALA A 22 5.95 -1.67 -23.96
CA ALA A 22 6.64 -0.39 -23.84
C ALA A 22 5.66 0.77 -23.68
N LEU A 23 4.57 0.81 -24.46
CA LEU A 23 3.53 1.82 -24.34
C LEU A 23 2.91 1.81 -22.95
N LEU A 24 2.47 0.65 -22.45
CA LEU A 24 1.86 0.54 -21.13
C LEU A 24 2.80 1.00 -20.01
N ILE A 25 4.07 0.57 -20.04
CA ILE A 25 5.05 0.95 -19.01
C ILE A 25 5.38 2.44 -19.07
N LEU A 26 5.63 2.98 -20.26
CA LEU A 26 5.98 4.38 -20.44
C LEU A 26 4.80 5.32 -20.13
N THR A 27 3.55 4.84 -20.20
CA THR A 27 2.38 5.56 -19.71
C THR A 27 2.18 5.40 -18.20
N ALA A 28 2.37 4.19 -17.65
CA ALA A 28 2.16 3.93 -16.23
C ALA A 28 3.16 4.68 -15.33
N ILE A 29 4.43 4.78 -15.72
CA ILE A 29 5.48 5.45 -14.94
C ILE A 29 5.11 6.92 -14.61
N PRO A 30 4.85 7.82 -15.58
CA PRO A 30 4.52 9.20 -15.28
C PRO A 30 3.23 9.33 -14.47
N LEU A 31 2.21 8.50 -14.73
CA LEU A 31 0.99 8.50 -13.93
C LEU A 31 1.27 8.23 -12.45
N GLY A 32 2.09 7.22 -12.14
CA GLY A 32 2.47 6.90 -10.77
C GLY A 32 3.29 8.00 -10.11
N VAL A 33 4.25 8.59 -10.83
CA VAL A 33 5.08 9.70 -10.32
C VAL A 33 4.23 10.94 -10.04
N ILE A 34 3.36 11.34 -10.98
CA ILE A 34 2.49 12.50 -10.83
C ILE A 34 1.51 12.27 -9.69
N ALA A 35 0.81 11.13 -9.66
CA ALA A 35 -0.15 10.81 -8.60
C ALA A 35 0.49 10.83 -7.20
N ASN A 36 1.72 10.33 -7.08
CA ASN A 36 2.46 10.33 -5.82
C ASN A 36 2.76 11.76 -5.32
N GLN A 37 3.02 12.70 -6.23
CA GLN A 37 3.36 14.09 -5.91
C GLN A 37 2.15 15.01 -5.76
N LEU A 38 0.98 14.62 -6.26
CA LEU A 38 -0.22 15.43 -6.14
C LEU A 38 -0.65 15.62 -4.66
N PRO A 39 -1.13 16.82 -4.31
CA PRO A 39 -1.67 17.09 -2.98
C PRO A 39 -2.97 16.32 -2.75
N TYR A 40 -3.38 16.31 -1.50
CA TYR A 40 -4.64 15.73 -0.99
C TYR A 40 -5.15 16.60 0.17
N ASP A 41 -4.97 17.90 0.07
CA ASP A 41 -5.49 18.90 1.00
C ASP A 41 -7.00 19.13 0.79
N THR A 42 -7.48 19.00 -0.45
CA THR A 42 -8.90 19.16 -0.80
C THR A 42 -9.52 17.90 -1.37
N ALA A 43 -10.85 17.78 -1.29
CA ALA A 43 -11.59 16.67 -1.91
C ALA A 43 -11.36 16.57 -3.43
N GLU A 44 -11.27 17.70 -4.13
CA GLU A 44 -10.98 17.73 -5.57
C GLU A 44 -9.57 17.21 -5.87
N ALA A 45 -8.56 17.68 -5.12
CA ALA A 45 -7.18 17.20 -5.25
C ALA A 45 -7.09 15.69 -4.97
N LEU A 46 -7.76 15.22 -3.91
CA LEU A 46 -7.84 13.80 -3.58
C LEU A 46 -8.47 12.98 -4.72
N ALA A 47 -9.57 13.46 -5.32
CA ALA A 47 -10.24 12.78 -6.41
C ALA A 47 -9.34 12.62 -7.64
N ILE A 48 -8.61 13.68 -8.02
CA ILE A 48 -7.64 13.63 -9.13
C ILE A 48 -6.50 12.65 -8.81
N LYS A 49 -5.94 12.74 -7.60
CA LYS A 49 -4.90 11.83 -7.12
C LYS A 49 -5.35 10.38 -7.21
N ALA A 50 -6.56 10.07 -6.72
CA ALA A 50 -7.14 8.75 -6.75
C ALA A 50 -7.36 8.24 -8.19
N GLN A 51 -7.86 9.09 -9.08
CA GLN A 51 -8.06 8.72 -10.49
C GLN A 51 -6.74 8.36 -11.19
N LEU A 52 -5.68 9.14 -10.98
CA LEU A 52 -4.37 8.84 -11.57
C LEU A 52 -3.77 7.54 -11.00
N PHE A 53 -3.93 7.29 -9.69
CA PHE A 53 -3.52 6.01 -9.10
C PHE A 53 -4.33 4.84 -9.64
N SER A 54 -5.65 4.98 -9.81
CA SER A 54 -6.50 3.97 -10.42
C SER A 54 -6.07 3.63 -11.84
N LEU A 55 -5.77 4.65 -12.66
CA LEU A 55 -5.25 4.43 -14.00
C LEU A 55 -3.86 3.77 -13.98
N HIS A 56 -2.95 4.24 -13.12
CA HIS A 56 -1.62 3.66 -12.94
C HIS A 56 -1.70 2.17 -12.56
N LYS A 57 -2.50 1.81 -11.55
CA LYS A 57 -2.68 0.43 -11.08
C LYS A 57 -3.27 -0.44 -12.19
N THR A 58 -4.29 0.06 -12.90
CA THR A 58 -4.95 -0.67 -14.00
C THR A 58 -4.00 -0.95 -15.16
N LEU A 59 -3.22 0.06 -15.58
CA LEU A 59 -2.19 -0.13 -16.62
C LEU A 59 -1.05 -1.02 -16.14
N GLY A 60 -0.70 -0.98 -14.85
CA GLY A 60 0.28 -1.86 -14.23
C GLY A 60 -0.14 -3.33 -14.29
N VAL A 61 -1.39 -3.64 -13.95
CA VAL A 61 -1.96 -5.01 -14.08
C VAL A 61 -2.01 -5.44 -15.54
N ALA A 62 -2.42 -4.56 -16.46
CA ALA A 62 -2.41 -4.87 -17.89
C ALA A 62 -0.99 -5.17 -18.39
N ALA A 63 0.01 -4.37 -17.97
CA ALA A 63 1.42 -4.57 -18.30
C ALA A 63 1.96 -5.88 -17.73
N PHE A 64 1.56 -6.27 -16.51
CA PHE A 64 1.90 -7.54 -15.89
C PHE A 64 1.41 -8.73 -16.72
N LEU A 65 0.11 -8.77 -17.03
CA LEU A 65 -0.48 -9.87 -17.79
C LEU A 65 0.12 -9.96 -19.21
N LEU A 66 0.28 -8.82 -19.88
CA LEU A 66 0.93 -8.76 -21.19
C LEU A 66 2.41 -9.18 -21.10
N GLY A 67 3.10 -8.80 -20.02
CA GLY A 67 4.48 -9.15 -19.73
C GLY A 67 4.66 -10.65 -19.52
N LEU A 68 3.76 -11.31 -18.77
CA LEU A 68 3.72 -12.76 -18.64
C LEU A 68 3.53 -13.43 -20.01
N GLY A 69 2.57 -12.96 -20.81
CA GLY A 69 2.37 -13.45 -22.18
C GLY A 69 3.61 -13.28 -23.05
N ARG A 70 4.30 -12.14 -22.94
CA ARG A 70 5.56 -11.86 -23.64
C ARG A 70 6.68 -12.80 -23.21
N ILE A 71 6.81 -13.10 -21.91
CA ILE A 71 7.81 -14.03 -21.38
C ILE A 71 7.52 -15.44 -21.90
N LEU A 72 6.29 -15.94 -21.75
CA LEU A 72 5.88 -17.25 -22.25
C LEU A 72 6.11 -17.39 -23.75
N TRP A 73 5.79 -16.35 -24.52
CA TRP A 73 6.06 -16.30 -25.96
C TRP A 73 7.56 -16.35 -26.26
N ALA A 74 8.38 -15.59 -25.53
CA ALA A 74 9.83 -15.58 -25.71
C ALA A 74 10.48 -16.94 -25.38
N LEU A 75 9.93 -17.72 -24.45
CA LEU A 75 10.45 -19.05 -24.09
C LEU A 75 10.30 -20.08 -25.23
N VAL A 76 9.27 -19.95 -26.08
CA VAL A 76 8.97 -20.90 -27.16
C VAL A 76 9.43 -20.42 -28.54
N GLU A 77 9.85 -19.16 -28.66
CA GLU A 77 10.28 -18.58 -29.93
C GLU A 77 11.77 -18.73 -30.21
N ARG A 78 12.13 -18.66 -31.49
CA ARG A 78 13.52 -18.50 -31.90
C ARG A 78 13.98 -17.09 -31.58
N HIS A 79 15.19 -16.95 -31.05
CA HIS A 79 15.81 -15.64 -30.88
C HIS A 79 16.63 -15.32 -32.12
N PRO A 80 16.27 -14.27 -32.89
CA PRO A 80 17.09 -13.81 -33.99
C PRO A 80 18.50 -13.49 -33.49
N ALA A 81 19.53 -13.91 -34.21
CA ALA A 81 20.88 -13.78 -33.70
C ALA A 81 21.34 -12.30 -33.66
N PRO A 82 22.38 -11.99 -32.88
CA PRO A 82 22.92 -10.64 -32.80
C PRO A 82 23.57 -10.21 -34.12
N LEU A 83 23.63 -8.90 -34.37
CA LEU A 83 24.29 -8.34 -35.54
C LEU A 83 25.82 -8.36 -35.43
N HIS A 84 26.34 -8.26 -34.20
CA HIS A 84 27.76 -8.16 -33.87
C HIS A 84 28.16 -9.26 -32.86
N PRO A 85 28.17 -10.55 -33.26
CA PRO A 85 28.48 -11.68 -32.37
C PRO A 85 29.88 -11.61 -31.73
N GLU A 86 30.81 -10.89 -32.36
CA GLU A 86 32.18 -10.67 -31.90
C GLU A 86 32.28 -9.74 -30.68
N ARG A 87 31.28 -8.86 -30.46
CA ARG A 87 31.28 -7.86 -29.37
C ARG A 87 30.78 -8.45 -28.05
N LYS A 88 31.52 -9.42 -27.49
CA LYS A 88 31.11 -10.22 -26.32
C LYS A 88 30.68 -9.40 -25.09
N ALA A 89 31.38 -8.30 -24.79
CA ALA A 89 31.05 -7.44 -23.65
C ALA A 89 29.70 -6.73 -23.84
N GLU A 90 29.47 -6.16 -25.04
CA GLU A 90 28.20 -5.52 -25.40
C GLU A 90 27.04 -6.53 -25.38
N LEU A 91 27.26 -7.76 -25.87
CA LEU A 91 26.26 -8.83 -25.79
C LEU A 91 25.94 -9.24 -24.35
N THR A 92 26.95 -9.30 -23.49
CA THR A 92 26.76 -9.63 -22.07
C THR A 92 25.96 -8.55 -21.37
N LEU A 93 26.29 -7.28 -21.60
CA LEU A 93 25.57 -6.13 -21.04
C LEU A 93 24.14 -6.06 -21.57
N ALA A 94 23.93 -6.19 -22.88
CA ALA A 94 22.60 -6.20 -23.48
C ALA A 94 21.76 -7.36 -22.93
N GLY A 95 22.36 -8.54 -22.76
CA GLY A 95 21.73 -9.68 -22.10
C GLY A 95 21.29 -9.36 -20.67
N ALA A 96 22.14 -8.69 -19.89
CA ALA A 96 21.86 -8.38 -18.49
C ALA A 96 20.71 -7.36 -18.39
N VAL A 97 20.73 -6.33 -19.23
CA VAL A 97 19.64 -5.34 -19.32
C VAL A 97 18.33 -6.00 -19.74
N HIS A 98 18.34 -6.92 -20.72
CA HIS A 98 17.12 -7.64 -21.11
C HIS A 98 16.57 -8.52 -19.99
N TRP A 99 17.43 -9.24 -19.26
CA TRP A 99 16.98 -10.03 -18.10
C TRP A 99 16.48 -9.15 -16.97
N LEU A 100 17.14 -8.02 -16.71
CA LEU A 100 16.68 -7.03 -15.73
C LEU A 100 15.27 -6.55 -16.10
N LEU A 101 15.03 -6.18 -17.36
CA LEU A 101 13.70 -5.81 -17.85
C LEU A 101 12.70 -6.96 -17.72
N TYR A 102 13.04 -8.20 -18.06
CA TYR A 102 12.12 -9.34 -17.92
C TYR A 102 11.72 -9.59 -16.47
N ILE A 103 12.66 -9.50 -15.52
CA ILE A 103 12.35 -9.59 -14.09
C ILE A 103 11.46 -8.40 -13.69
N SER A 104 11.74 -7.19 -14.19
CA SER A 104 10.91 -6.00 -13.90
C SER A 104 9.46 -6.10 -14.40
N LEU A 105 9.21 -6.78 -15.53
CA LEU A 105 7.85 -6.99 -16.05
C LEU A 105 6.95 -7.74 -15.05
N VAL A 106 7.55 -8.51 -14.15
CA VAL A 106 6.85 -9.27 -13.12
C VAL A 106 6.97 -8.56 -11.77
N ALA A 107 8.20 -8.32 -11.30
CA ALA A 107 8.48 -7.90 -9.94
C ALA A 107 7.86 -6.53 -9.59
N VAL A 108 7.90 -5.55 -10.50
CA VAL A 108 7.38 -4.19 -10.25
C VAL A 108 5.86 -4.19 -10.10
N PRO A 109 5.07 -4.62 -11.10
CA PRO A 109 3.61 -4.59 -10.96
C PRO A 109 3.12 -5.59 -9.91
N LEU A 110 3.78 -6.74 -9.73
CA LEU A 110 3.39 -7.71 -8.70
C LEU A 110 3.55 -7.13 -7.28
N SER A 111 4.68 -6.46 -6.97
CA SER A 111 4.82 -5.83 -5.66
C SER A 111 3.83 -4.69 -5.45
N GLY A 112 3.52 -3.91 -6.49
CA GLY A 112 2.48 -2.88 -6.43
C GLY A 112 1.07 -3.45 -6.21
N TRP A 113 0.77 -4.60 -6.81
CA TRP A 113 -0.52 -5.27 -6.66
C TRP A 113 -0.64 -5.95 -5.28
N VAL A 114 0.42 -6.56 -4.77
CA VAL A 114 0.47 -7.07 -3.39
C VAL A 114 0.28 -5.93 -2.40
N HIS A 115 0.94 -4.79 -2.59
CA HIS A 115 0.72 -3.60 -1.76
C HIS A 115 -0.76 -3.19 -1.76
N HIS A 116 -1.38 -3.05 -2.94
CA HIS A 116 -2.79 -2.71 -3.05
C HIS A 116 -3.73 -3.73 -2.38
N ALA A 117 -3.44 -5.01 -2.49
CA ALA A 117 -4.27 -6.07 -1.89
C ALA A 117 -4.11 -6.16 -0.36
N ALA A 118 -2.95 -5.76 0.17
CA ALA A 118 -2.63 -5.85 1.59
C ALA A 118 -3.17 -4.68 2.44
N VAL A 119 -3.54 -3.56 1.81
CA VAL A 119 -4.10 -2.40 2.51
C VAL A 119 -5.52 -2.09 2.05
N THR A 120 -6.35 -1.62 2.97
CA THR A 120 -7.72 -1.18 2.70
C THR A 120 -7.73 0.28 2.22
N GLY A 121 -8.72 0.61 1.39
CA GLY A 121 -8.98 1.98 0.96
C GLY A 121 -8.05 2.52 -0.13
N PHE A 122 -8.50 3.56 -0.83
CA PHE A 122 -7.79 4.39 -1.82
C PHE A 122 -7.51 3.82 -3.23
N ALA A 123 -8.13 4.47 -4.22
CA ALA A 123 -7.92 4.32 -5.67
C ALA A 123 -8.04 2.86 -6.18
N PRO A 124 -9.24 2.38 -6.56
CA PRO A 124 -9.42 1.00 -6.99
C PRO A 124 -8.75 0.71 -8.34
N ILE A 125 -8.42 -0.55 -8.60
CA ILE A 125 -8.14 -1.06 -9.94
C ILE A 125 -9.45 -1.04 -10.74
N LEU A 126 -9.44 -0.38 -11.90
CA LEU A 126 -10.62 -0.17 -12.75
C LEU A 126 -10.88 -1.41 -13.61
N TRP A 127 -11.49 -2.41 -13.00
CA TRP A 127 -11.81 -3.69 -13.63
C TRP A 127 -13.02 -4.35 -12.94
N PRO A 128 -13.65 -5.37 -13.55
CA PRO A 128 -14.83 -6.01 -12.97
C PRO A 128 -14.50 -7.08 -11.91
N PHE A 129 -13.22 -7.26 -11.56
CA PHE A 129 -12.77 -8.29 -10.61
C PHE A 129 -12.57 -7.72 -9.19
N GLY A 130 -12.36 -8.62 -8.23
CA GLY A 130 -12.04 -8.24 -6.84
C GLY A 130 -10.75 -7.40 -6.74
N GLN A 131 -10.65 -6.61 -5.67
CA GLN A 131 -9.48 -5.77 -5.38
C GLN A 131 -8.42 -6.50 -4.54
N THR A 132 -8.78 -7.62 -3.92
CA THR A 132 -7.90 -8.46 -3.11
C THR A 132 -7.23 -9.55 -3.96
N LEU A 133 -6.15 -10.12 -3.42
CA LEU A 133 -5.47 -11.28 -3.99
C LEU A 133 -5.63 -12.48 -3.05
N PRO A 134 -5.89 -13.69 -3.56
CA PRO A 134 -5.83 -14.90 -2.75
C PRO A 134 -4.45 -15.01 -2.08
N PHE A 135 -4.45 -15.44 -0.82
CA PHE A 135 -3.23 -15.66 -0.01
C PHE A 135 -2.42 -14.40 0.35
N VAL A 136 -2.89 -13.20 -0.02
CA VAL A 136 -2.30 -11.95 0.47
C VAL A 136 -3.13 -11.47 1.67
N PRO A 137 -2.60 -11.52 2.90
CA PRO A 137 -3.33 -11.04 4.07
C PRO A 137 -3.46 -9.52 4.03
N GLN A 138 -4.57 -8.99 4.55
CA GLN A 138 -4.69 -7.57 4.85
C GLN A 138 -3.84 -7.28 6.09
N SER A 139 -2.68 -6.66 5.86
CA SER A 139 -1.66 -6.43 6.87
C SER A 139 -0.82 -5.23 6.47
N GLU A 140 -0.69 -4.27 7.38
CA GLU A 140 0.15 -3.09 7.17
C GLU A 140 1.61 -3.46 6.95
N ALA A 141 2.13 -4.47 7.67
CA ALA A 141 3.49 -4.95 7.47
C ALA A 141 3.72 -5.45 6.03
N VAL A 142 2.77 -6.22 5.48
CA VAL A 142 2.83 -6.67 4.09
C VAL A 142 2.68 -5.50 3.13
N GLY A 143 1.77 -4.58 3.39
CA GLY A 143 1.57 -3.36 2.61
C GLY A 143 2.83 -2.51 2.52
N THR A 144 3.47 -2.25 3.66
CA THR A 144 4.71 -1.44 3.77
C THR A 144 5.87 -2.13 3.06
N ALA A 145 6.08 -3.44 3.28
CA ALA A 145 7.13 -4.19 2.61
C ALA A 145 6.96 -4.22 1.08
N ALA A 146 5.73 -4.47 0.62
CA ALA A 146 5.42 -4.49 -0.81
C ALA A 146 5.54 -3.11 -1.46
N GLY A 147 5.13 -2.05 -0.74
CA GLY A 147 5.30 -0.66 -1.18
C GLY A 147 6.76 -0.25 -1.30
N ALA A 148 7.60 -0.60 -0.32
CA ALA A 148 9.04 -0.37 -0.36
C ALA A 148 9.71 -1.12 -1.53
N ALA A 149 9.35 -2.40 -1.71
CA ALA A 149 9.82 -3.21 -2.83
C ALA A 149 9.41 -2.61 -4.18
N HIS A 150 8.15 -2.18 -4.33
CA HIS A 150 7.68 -1.49 -5.53
C HIS A 150 8.52 -0.25 -5.82
N TRP A 151 8.73 0.61 -4.82
CA TRP A 151 9.52 1.83 -4.97
C TRP A 151 10.96 1.54 -5.44
N VAL A 152 11.67 0.60 -4.80
CA VAL A 152 13.04 0.22 -5.19
C VAL A 152 13.07 -0.41 -6.58
N PHE A 153 12.16 -1.36 -6.86
CA PHE A 153 12.11 -2.05 -8.15
C PHE A 153 11.79 -1.10 -9.30
N THR A 154 11.03 -0.02 -9.08
CA THR A 154 10.82 1.02 -10.11
C THR A 154 12.13 1.72 -10.50
N LYS A 155 13.08 1.90 -9.58
CA LYS A 155 14.39 2.51 -9.89
C LYS A 155 15.24 1.57 -10.73
N LEU A 156 15.23 0.28 -10.43
CA LEU A 156 15.88 -0.75 -11.26
C LEU A 156 15.27 -0.80 -12.66
N LEU A 157 13.93 -0.80 -12.77
CA LEU A 157 13.23 -0.72 -14.06
C LEU A 157 13.60 0.55 -14.83
N GLY A 158 13.60 1.71 -14.17
CA GLY A 158 13.98 2.99 -14.78
C GLY A 158 15.40 2.96 -15.33
N LEU A 159 16.37 2.48 -14.56
CA LEU A 159 17.74 2.30 -15.02
C LEU A 159 17.81 1.33 -16.21
N ALA A 160 17.11 0.21 -16.16
CA ALA A 160 17.07 -0.78 -17.23
C ALA A 160 16.50 -0.20 -18.54
N ILE A 161 15.41 0.57 -18.45
CA ILE A 161 14.80 1.27 -19.59
C ILE A 161 15.79 2.28 -20.18
N LEU A 162 16.43 3.10 -19.34
CA LEU A 162 17.40 4.09 -19.79
C LEU A 162 18.55 3.44 -20.55
N LEU A 163 19.17 2.40 -19.97
CA LEU A 163 20.25 1.66 -20.62
C LEU A 163 19.80 0.96 -21.90
N HIS A 164 18.58 0.40 -21.92
CA HIS A 164 18.02 -0.26 -23.09
C HIS A 164 17.81 0.72 -24.25
N ILE A 165 17.19 1.88 -23.98
CA ILE A 165 16.97 2.93 -24.98
C ILE A 165 18.31 3.51 -25.44
N ALA A 166 19.23 3.80 -24.52
CA ALA A 166 20.57 4.29 -24.86
C ALA A 166 21.32 3.30 -25.76
N GLY A 167 21.27 2.00 -25.47
CA GLY A 167 21.83 0.96 -26.34
C GLY A 167 21.21 0.95 -27.73
N ALA A 168 19.87 0.97 -27.83
CA ALA A 168 19.18 1.01 -29.12
C ALA A 168 19.51 2.26 -29.94
N LEU A 169 19.61 3.44 -29.29
CA LEU A 169 20.00 4.69 -29.93
C LEU A 169 21.47 4.70 -30.33
N LYS A 170 22.38 4.19 -29.50
CA LYS A 170 23.81 4.03 -29.85
C LYS A 170 23.96 3.15 -31.10
N HIS A 171 23.27 2.01 -31.15
CA HIS A 171 23.25 1.15 -32.33
C HIS A 171 22.69 1.87 -33.58
N HIS A 172 21.63 2.66 -33.41
CA HIS A 172 20.97 3.32 -34.53
C HIS A 172 21.73 4.55 -35.06
N LEU A 173 22.25 5.38 -34.16
CA LEU A 173 22.82 6.70 -34.47
C LEU A 173 24.35 6.65 -34.66
N ILE A 174 25.05 5.82 -33.88
CA ILE A 174 26.52 5.73 -33.89
C ILE A 174 26.97 4.53 -34.73
N ASP A 175 26.55 3.31 -34.37
CA ASP A 175 26.93 2.11 -35.14
C ASP A 175 26.21 2.04 -36.50
N LYS A 176 25.12 2.79 -36.67
CA LYS A 176 24.28 2.85 -37.88
C LYS A 176 23.81 1.47 -38.34
N ASP A 177 23.54 0.58 -37.39
CA ASP A 177 23.08 -0.77 -37.68
C ASP A 177 21.56 -0.92 -37.59
N ALA A 178 21.07 -2.11 -37.96
CA ALA A 178 19.64 -2.37 -38.04
C ALA A 178 18.98 -2.72 -36.70
N THR A 179 19.66 -2.70 -35.55
CA THR A 179 19.14 -3.21 -34.26
C THR A 179 17.75 -2.67 -33.93
N LEU A 180 17.55 -1.36 -33.95
CA LEU A 180 16.24 -0.74 -33.73
C LEU A 180 15.23 -1.10 -34.83
N LEU A 181 15.66 -1.06 -36.11
CA LEU A 181 14.80 -1.35 -37.26
C LEU A 181 14.31 -2.81 -37.30
N ARG A 182 15.06 -3.74 -36.71
CA ARG A 182 14.66 -5.14 -36.52
C ARG A 182 13.48 -5.25 -35.56
N MET A 183 13.41 -4.43 -34.51
CA MET A 183 12.29 -4.42 -33.57
C MET A 183 11.13 -3.53 -34.05
N LEU A 184 11.41 -2.45 -34.77
CA LEU A 184 10.38 -1.55 -35.29
C LEU A 184 9.69 -2.13 -36.53
N ARG A 185 10.47 -2.38 -37.60
CA ARG A 185 9.96 -2.79 -38.92
C ARG A 185 10.15 -4.27 -39.22
N GLY A 186 10.84 -5.00 -38.34
CA GLY A 186 11.13 -6.42 -38.56
C GLY A 186 12.20 -6.61 -39.64
N VAL A 187 13.07 -5.65 -39.93
CA VAL A 187 14.14 -5.82 -40.94
C VAL A 187 14.94 -7.09 -40.62
N PRO A 188 15.31 -7.95 -41.60
CA PRO A 188 16.12 -9.13 -41.32
C PRO A 188 17.60 -8.74 -41.15
N ALA A 189 18.36 -9.55 -40.41
CA ALA A 189 19.81 -9.45 -40.41
C ALA A 189 20.38 -9.76 -41.82
N PRO A 190 21.43 -9.05 -42.26
CA PRO A 190 21.96 -9.14 -43.64
C PRO A 190 22.69 -10.46 -43.96
N ALA A 191 23.17 -11.21 -42.96
CA ALA A 191 23.86 -12.49 -43.17
C ALA A 191 23.34 -13.56 -42.21
N ARG A 192 23.52 -14.85 -42.57
CA ARG A 192 23.17 -16.01 -41.73
C ARG A 192 24.15 -16.04 -40.55
N PRO A 193 23.70 -15.74 -39.33
CA PRO A 193 24.61 -15.49 -38.22
C PRO A 193 25.15 -16.80 -37.64
N GLU A 194 26.40 -16.76 -37.13
CA GLU A 194 26.95 -17.88 -36.36
C GLU A 194 26.20 -18.07 -35.04
N PRO A 195 25.95 -19.32 -34.61
CA PRO A 195 25.28 -19.59 -33.35
C PRO A 195 26.15 -19.14 -32.17
N VAL A 196 25.73 -18.08 -31.48
CA VAL A 196 26.37 -17.63 -30.23
C VAL A 196 25.89 -18.52 -29.07
N ARG A 197 26.83 -19.09 -28.31
CA ARG A 197 26.52 -19.82 -27.07
C ARG A 197 25.85 -18.88 -26.05
N LYS A 198 24.69 -19.28 -25.54
CA LYS A 198 24.01 -18.58 -24.45
C LYS A 198 24.82 -18.76 -23.15
N GLY A 199 25.41 -17.68 -22.64
CA GLY A 199 26.06 -17.66 -21.32
C GLY A 199 25.05 -17.39 -20.20
N SER A 200 25.29 -17.91 -19.00
CA SER A 200 24.46 -17.68 -17.81
C SER A 200 24.78 -16.36 -17.08
N VAL A 201 25.96 -15.77 -17.32
CA VAL A 201 26.42 -14.54 -16.64
C VAL A 201 25.38 -13.41 -16.65
N PRO A 202 24.74 -13.06 -17.80
CA PRO A 202 23.77 -11.97 -17.82
C PRO A 202 22.55 -12.20 -16.91
N VAL A 203 22.14 -13.46 -16.78
CA VAL A 203 21.04 -13.88 -15.91
C VAL A 203 21.45 -13.67 -14.45
N LEU A 204 22.60 -14.21 -14.06
CA LEU A 204 23.12 -14.12 -12.70
C LEU A 204 23.28 -12.67 -12.23
N VAL A 205 23.78 -11.79 -13.11
CA VAL A 205 23.88 -10.35 -12.82
C VAL A 205 22.51 -9.73 -12.56
N ALA A 206 21.51 -10.01 -13.41
CA ALA A 206 20.17 -9.46 -13.24
C ALA A 206 19.49 -9.94 -11.94
N PHE A 207 19.63 -11.23 -11.61
CA PHE A 207 19.13 -11.78 -10.35
C PHE A 207 19.83 -11.19 -9.14
N LEU A 208 21.17 -11.02 -9.19
CA LEU A 208 21.92 -10.39 -8.11
C LEU A 208 21.47 -8.94 -7.88
N LEU A 209 21.27 -8.15 -8.94
CA LEU A 209 20.80 -6.77 -8.83
C LEU A 209 19.40 -6.69 -8.18
N TYR A 210 18.50 -7.62 -8.54
CA TYR A 210 17.18 -7.70 -7.91
C TYR A 210 17.25 -8.19 -6.46
N ALA A 211 18.13 -9.13 -6.13
CA ALA A 211 18.35 -9.59 -4.77
C ALA A 211 18.89 -8.45 -3.88
N VAL A 212 19.85 -7.68 -4.38
CA VAL A 212 20.34 -6.46 -3.71
C VAL A 212 19.22 -5.44 -3.55
N GLY A 213 18.42 -5.20 -4.61
CA GLY A 213 17.26 -4.32 -4.54
C GLY A 213 16.23 -4.76 -3.48
N ALA A 214 15.96 -6.05 -3.37
CA ALA A 214 15.08 -6.60 -2.34
C ALA A 214 15.67 -6.42 -0.93
N GLY A 215 16.99 -6.62 -0.76
CA GLY A 215 17.68 -6.33 0.50
C GLY A 215 17.58 -4.85 0.89
N ILE A 216 17.77 -3.93 -0.06
CA ILE A 216 17.57 -2.49 0.16
C ILE A 216 16.12 -2.19 0.55
N ALA A 217 15.15 -2.76 -0.16
CA ALA A 217 13.74 -2.58 0.17
C ALA A 217 13.42 -3.05 1.59
N ALA A 218 13.96 -4.19 2.01
CA ALA A 218 13.80 -4.69 3.38
C ALA A 218 14.41 -3.76 4.44
N LEU A 219 15.54 -3.12 4.15
CA LEU A 219 16.15 -2.11 5.04
C LEU A 219 15.36 -0.80 5.12
N LEU A 220 14.51 -0.51 4.13
CA LEU A 220 13.66 0.68 4.10
C LEU A 220 12.31 0.47 4.79
N VAL A 221 11.92 -0.79 5.04
CA VAL A 221 10.81 -1.08 5.92
C VAL A 221 11.26 -0.66 7.31
N PRO A 222 10.58 0.31 7.96
CA PRO A 222 10.90 0.64 9.34
C PRO A 222 10.95 -0.65 10.13
N ASN A 223 11.95 -0.82 11.01
CA ASN A 223 11.87 -1.81 12.07
C ASN A 223 10.77 -1.31 13.03
N GLY A 224 9.52 -1.35 12.58
CA GLY A 224 8.41 -1.40 13.47
C GLY A 224 8.65 -2.67 14.24
N GLU A 225 8.97 -2.54 15.52
CA GLU A 225 8.47 -3.49 16.51
C GLU A 225 7.12 -3.94 15.99
N ALA A 226 6.97 -5.24 15.77
CA ALA A 226 5.66 -5.78 15.47
C ALA A 226 4.74 -5.10 16.47
N VAL A 227 3.83 -4.24 15.99
CA VAL A 227 2.73 -3.77 16.80
C VAL A 227 1.90 -5.03 16.93
N ALA A 228 2.33 -5.88 17.85
CA ALA A 228 1.59 -6.99 18.33
C ALA A 228 0.26 -6.37 18.72
N ALA A 229 -0.82 -6.93 18.19
CA ALA A 229 -2.08 -6.86 18.89
C ALA A 229 -1.77 -7.24 20.36
N GLY A 230 -1.88 -6.27 21.27
CA GLY A 230 -1.53 -6.42 22.68
C GLY A 230 -0.04 -6.35 23.00
N ALA A 231 0.53 -5.15 23.07
CA ALA A 231 1.68 -4.87 23.93
C ALA A 231 1.21 -4.03 25.13
N PRO A 232 1.79 -4.25 26.33
CA PRO A 232 1.11 -4.02 27.59
C PRO A 232 0.88 -2.54 27.86
N VAL A 233 -0.31 -2.24 28.39
CA VAL A 233 -0.65 -0.94 28.99
C VAL A 233 0.19 -0.79 30.27
N GLU A 234 1.47 -0.43 30.15
CA GLU A 234 2.29 0.00 31.28
C GLU A 234 2.08 1.49 31.51
N ALA A 235 0.99 1.82 32.21
CA ALA A 235 0.90 3.03 33.01
C ALA A 235 -0.01 2.75 34.21
N GLU A 236 0.42 3.22 35.39
CA GLU A 236 -0.26 3.10 36.68
C GLU A 236 -1.71 3.62 36.58
N ALA A 237 -2.67 2.73 36.31
CA ALA A 237 -4.08 3.04 36.46
C ALA A 237 -4.36 3.23 37.96
N SER A 238 -4.83 4.42 38.35
CA SER A 238 -5.26 4.69 39.74
C SER A 238 -6.65 4.12 40.04
N GLY A 239 -7.27 3.49 39.04
CA GLY A 239 -8.55 2.82 39.11
C GLY A 239 -8.48 1.37 39.59
N ASN A 240 -9.64 0.77 39.84
CA ASN A 240 -9.76 -0.60 40.35
C ASN A 240 -9.80 -1.66 39.24
N TRP A 241 -9.66 -1.27 37.96
CA TRP A 241 -9.53 -2.16 36.81
C TRP A 241 -8.38 -1.72 35.91
N ARG A 242 -7.54 -2.68 35.49
CA ARG A 242 -6.41 -2.47 34.58
C ARG A 242 -6.64 -3.23 33.28
N VAL A 243 -6.51 -2.54 32.15
CA VAL A 243 -6.59 -3.17 30.82
C VAL A 243 -5.39 -4.09 30.60
N VAL A 244 -5.65 -5.32 30.20
CA VAL A 244 -4.62 -6.35 29.91
C VAL A 244 -4.48 -6.57 28.40
N GLU A 245 -5.60 -6.53 27.68
CA GLU A 245 -5.68 -6.64 26.23
C GLU A 245 -6.79 -5.72 25.73
N GLY A 246 -6.62 -5.09 24.56
CA GLY A 246 -7.71 -4.34 23.97
C GLY A 246 -7.39 -3.74 22.62
N THR A 247 -8.45 -3.43 21.88
CA THR A 247 -8.41 -2.72 20.60
C THR A 247 -9.27 -1.47 20.69
N LEU A 248 -8.70 -0.33 20.32
CA LEU A 248 -9.42 0.91 20.04
C LEU A 248 -9.43 1.12 18.53
N GLY A 249 -10.48 0.64 17.89
CA GLY A 249 -10.65 0.64 16.44
C GLY A 249 -11.44 1.83 15.93
N ILE A 250 -11.12 2.28 14.72
CA ILE A 250 -11.92 3.23 13.96
C ILE A 250 -12.18 2.73 12.54
N SER A 251 -13.31 3.13 11.97
CA SER A 251 -13.63 2.88 10.56
C SER A 251 -14.30 4.10 9.94
N VAL A 252 -13.87 4.45 8.73
CA VAL A 252 -14.44 5.54 7.94
C VAL A 252 -14.61 5.11 6.49
N ARG A 253 -15.64 5.62 5.83
CA ARG A 253 -15.83 5.38 4.40
C ARG A 253 -15.06 6.41 3.57
N GLN A 254 -14.25 6.00 2.62
CA GLN A 254 -13.54 6.90 1.71
C GLN A 254 -13.70 6.44 0.27
N MET A 255 -14.22 7.33 -0.58
CA MET A 255 -14.54 7.03 -1.99
C MET A 255 -15.39 5.76 -2.16
N GLY A 256 -16.34 5.56 -1.26
CA GLY A 256 -17.27 4.43 -1.29
C GLY A 256 -16.76 3.12 -0.66
N ALA A 257 -15.49 3.04 -0.25
CA ALA A 257 -14.91 1.86 0.41
C ALA A 257 -14.71 2.10 1.92
N ASP A 258 -14.93 1.07 2.74
CA ASP A 258 -14.67 1.14 4.18
C ASP A 258 -13.17 0.98 4.44
N VAL A 259 -12.64 1.87 5.27
CA VAL A 259 -11.24 1.90 5.68
C VAL A 259 -11.19 1.85 7.20
N GLY A 260 -10.77 0.69 7.71
CA GLY A 260 -10.62 0.43 9.13
C GLY A 260 -9.17 0.53 9.60
N GLY A 261 -9.01 0.78 10.89
CA GLY A 261 -7.73 0.85 11.56
C GLY A 261 -7.87 1.00 13.07
N SER A 262 -6.78 1.30 13.77
CA SER A 262 -6.77 1.36 15.23
C SER A 262 -5.63 2.22 15.77
N PHE A 263 -5.76 2.61 17.04
CA PHE A 263 -4.68 3.24 17.81
C PHE A 263 -3.92 2.18 18.58
N ALA A 264 -2.59 2.13 18.41
CA ALA A 264 -1.74 1.17 19.11
C ALA A 264 -1.43 1.61 20.56
N ASN A 265 -1.35 2.92 20.81
CA ASN A 265 -0.92 3.47 22.08
C ASN A 265 -2.07 4.25 22.73
N TRP A 266 -2.59 3.73 23.83
CA TRP A 266 -3.58 4.40 24.67
C TRP A 266 -3.55 3.83 26.08
N THR A 267 -4.03 4.60 27.05
CA THR A 267 -4.13 4.20 28.46
C THR A 267 -5.53 4.50 28.97
N ALA A 268 -6.04 3.67 29.88
CA ALA A 268 -7.33 3.90 30.54
C ALA A 268 -7.20 3.80 32.06
N ASP A 269 -7.68 4.82 32.75
CA ASP A 269 -7.93 4.80 34.20
C ASP A 269 -9.41 4.47 34.41
N ILE A 270 -9.70 3.28 34.94
CA ILE A 270 -11.06 2.74 35.03
C ILE A 270 -11.42 2.53 36.49
N ARG A 271 -12.46 3.22 36.95
CA ARG A 271 -13.16 2.92 38.20
C ARG A 271 -14.55 2.41 37.91
N PHE A 272 -14.81 1.15 38.25
CA PHE A 272 -16.11 0.53 38.07
C PHE A 272 -16.51 -0.29 39.28
N ASP A 273 -17.71 -0.02 39.79
CA ASP A 273 -18.39 -0.73 40.85
C ASP A 273 -19.74 -1.25 40.35
N GLU A 274 -20.06 -2.51 40.65
CA GLU A 274 -21.34 -3.12 40.29
C GLU A 274 -22.52 -2.44 40.98
N ALA A 275 -22.28 -1.86 42.16
CA ALA A 275 -23.26 -1.05 42.87
C ALA A 275 -23.31 0.38 42.31
N VAL A 276 -24.52 0.87 42.10
CA VAL A 276 -24.73 2.27 41.67
C VAL A 276 -24.60 3.20 42.87
N VAL A 277 -23.69 4.16 42.79
CA VAL A 277 -23.51 5.24 43.78
C VAL A 277 -23.70 6.58 43.07
N ASP A 278 -24.55 7.45 43.61
CA ASP A 278 -24.90 8.74 43.01
C ASP A 278 -25.35 8.67 41.54
N GLY A 279 -26.03 7.56 41.18
CA GLY A 279 -26.56 7.35 39.84
C GLY A 279 -25.57 6.78 38.82
N LYS A 280 -24.32 6.48 39.23
CA LYS A 280 -23.28 5.93 38.36
C LYS A 280 -22.60 4.69 38.94
N HIS A 281 -22.05 3.88 38.05
CA HIS A 281 -21.19 2.74 38.38
C HIS A 281 -19.73 3.15 38.59
N GLY A 282 -19.35 4.36 38.17
CA GLY A 282 -17.99 4.87 38.32
C GLY A 282 -17.60 5.79 37.17
N ASN A 283 -16.32 5.90 36.90
CA ASN A 283 -15.76 6.80 35.90
C ASN A 283 -14.60 6.17 35.12
N VAL A 284 -14.36 6.71 33.94
CA VAL A 284 -13.24 6.33 33.10
C VAL A 284 -12.56 7.57 32.51
N SER A 285 -11.24 7.53 32.41
CA SER A 285 -10.45 8.49 31.65
C SER A 285 -9.51 7.73 30.72
N VAL A 286 -9.68 7.92 29.41
CA VAL A 286 -8.88 7.31 28.35
C VAL A 286 -8.01 8.38 27.71
N THR A 287 -6.70 8.13 27.64
CA THR A 287 -5.74 8.98 26.93
C THR A 287 -5.21 8.23 25.73
N ILE A 288 -5.30 8.83 24.54
CA ILE A 288 -4.97 8.19 23.27
C ILE A 288 -3.84 8.99 22.63
N ASP A 289 -2.74 8.31 22.27
CA ASP A 289 -1.69 8.88 21.43
C ASP A 289 -2.14 8.82 19.97
N THR A 290 -2.46 9.99 19.41
CA THR A 290 -3.04 10.09 18.06
C THR A 290 -2.03 9.76 16.97
N ALA A 291 -0.73 9.85 17.25
CA ALA A 291 0.34 9.49 16.31
C ALA A 291 0.45 7.96 16.12
N SER A 292 -0.14 7.17 17.04
CA SER A 292 -0.19 5.71 16.96
C SER A 292 -1.28 5.16 16.03
N LEU A 293 -2.02 6.05 15.35
CA LEU A 293 -3.08 5.66 14.42
C LEU A 293 -2.53 4.92 13.19
N THR A 294 -3.15 3.79 12.90
CA THR A 294 -3.11 3.12 11.60
C THR A 294 -4.51 3.17 11.00
N LEU A 295 -4.65 3.45 9.70
CA LEU A 295 -5.93 3.56 9.00
C LEU A 295 -5.78 3.14 7.53
N GLY A 296 -5.30 1.92 7.31
CA GLY A 296 -5.07 1.38 5.96
C GLY A 296 -4.16 2.26 5.10
N SER A 297 -4.52 2.42 3.83
CA SER A 297 -3.73 3.24 2.89
C SER A 297 -3.82 4.76 3.13
N VAL A 298 -4.77 5.19 3.96
CA VAL A 298 -5.05 6.61 4.21
C VAL A 298 -4.47 7.10 5.54
N THR A 299 -3.74 6.24 6.26
CA THR A 299 -3.02 6.56 7.51
C THR A 299 -2.29 7.89 7.42
N LYS A 300 -1.43 8.05 6.40
CA LYS A 300 -0.66 9.30 6.25
C LYS A 300 -1.57 10.52 6.10
N GLN A 301 -2.66 10.41 5.36
CA GLN A 301 -3.61 11.51 5.20
C GLN A 301 -4.30 11.85 6.53
N ALA A 302 -4.69 10.83 7.31
CA ALA A 302 -5.37 11.00 8.58
C ALA A 302 -4.50 11.70 9.64
N LEU A 303 -3.17 11.51 9.61
CA LEU A 303 -2.25 12.12 10.57
C LEU A 303 -1.99 13.63 10.32
N GLU A 304 -2.31 14.13 9.13
CA GLU A 304 -2.00 15.50 8.68
C GLU A 304 -3.03 16.55 9.19
N PRO A 305 -2.75 17.86 9.03
CA PRO A 305 -3.53 18.93 9.67
C PRO A 305 -5.03 19.01 9.36
N GLU A 306 -5.46 18.52 8.19
CA GLU A 306 -6.89 18.47 7.84
C GLU A 306 -7.67 17.49 8.73
N PHE A 307 -7.02 16.48 9.29
CA PHE A 307 -7.63 15.47 10.14
C PHE A 307 -7.05 15.53 11.54
N PHE A 308 -6.32 14.53 12.03
CA PHE A 308 -5.90 14.47 13.43
C PHE A 308 -4.88 15.54 13.84
N ASP A 309 -4.12 16.10 12.88
CA ASP A 309 -3.09 17.11 13.13
C ASP A 309 -2.14 16.70 14.28
N VAL A 310 -1.59 15.49 14.21
CA VAL A 310 -0.87 14.86 15.33
C VAL A 310 0.38 15.62 15.76
N ALA A 311 0.91 16.47 14.87
CA ALA A 311 2.05 17.34 15.17
C ALA A 311 1.72 18.43 16.19
N THR A 312 0.47 18.90 16.23
CA THR A 312 0.00 19.95 17.15
C THR A 312 -0.93 19.39 18.23
N HIS A 313 -1.60 18.28 17.95
CA HIS A 313 -2.53 17.58 18.85
C HIS A 313 -2.15 16.09 18.99
N PRO A 314 -1.04 15.78 19.67
CA PRO A 314 -0.53 14.41 19.80
C PRO A 314 -1.40 13.52 20.70
N THR A 315 -2.41 14.08 21.36
CA THR A 315 -3.21 13.38 22.36
C THR A 315 -4.68 13.72 22.22
N ALA A 316 -5.53 12.70 22.33
CA ALA A 316 -6.97 12.81 22.52
C ALA A 316 -7.35 12.22 23.87
N VAL A 317 -8.38 12.78 24.53
CA VAL A 317 -8.80 12.36 25.86
C VAL A 317 -10.31 12.15 25.88
N PHE A 318 -10.76 10.99 26.35
CA PHE A 318 -12.17 10.73 26.63
C PHE A 318 -12.37 10.52 28.13
N ALA A 319 -13.17 11.37 28.77
CA ALA A 319 -13.50 11.25 30.18
C ALA A 319 -15.01 11.11 30.34
N ALA A 320 -15.48 10.07 31.03
CA ALA A 320 -16.89 9.74 31.13
C ALA A 320 -17.28 9.16 32.49
N ASP A 321 -18.54 9.39 32.86
CA ASP A 321 -19.21 8.65 33.92
C ASP A 321 -19.93 7.44 33.30
N MET A 322 -19.87 6.29 33.97
CA MET A 322 -20.53 5.06 33.53
C MET A 322 -21.89 4.92 34.20
N LEU A 323 -22.95 4.91 33.40
CA LEU A 323 -24.34 4.92 33.85
C LEU A 323 -25.06 3.61 33.48
N PRO A 324 -26.13 3.25 34.21
CA PRO A 324 -27.01 2.15 33.80
C PRO A 324 -27.66 2.43 32.45
N GLY A 325 -27.63 1.45 31.53
CA GLY A 325 -28.24 1.52 30.21
C GLY A 325 -29.43 0.56 30.05
N THR A 326 -30.16 0.68 28.94
CA THR A 326 -31.32 -0.19 28.64
C THR A 326 -30.94 -1.62 28.27
N ALA A 327 -29.74 -1.82 27.73
CA ALA A 327 -29.22 -3.11 27.26
C ALA A 327 -27.78 -3.39 27.76
N GLY A 328 -27.39 -2.78 28.88
CA GLY A 328 -26.03 -2.81 29.41
C GLY A 328 -25.72 -1.51 30.15
N TYR A 329 -24.67 -0.83 29.71
CA TYR A 329 -24.20 0.41 30.30
C TYR A 329 -24.04 1.49 29.23
N VAL A 330 -23.93 2.74 29.67
CA VAL A 330 -23.59 3.87 28.80
C VAL A 330 -22.50 4.68 29.47
N ALA A 331 -21.39 4.92 28.76
CA ALA A 331 -20.39 5.89 29.17
C ALA A 331 -20.78 7.25 28.59
N GLU A 332 -21.26 8.15 29.45
CA GLU A 332 -21.60 9.52 29.07
C GLU A 332 -20.48 10.46 29.51
N GLY A 333 -19.90 11.17 28.57
CA GLY A 333 -18.72 11.97 28.84
C GLY A 333 -18.34 12.93 27.72
N THR A 334 -17.13 13.44 27.81
CA THR A 334 -16.58 14.39 26.85
C THR A 334 -15.36 13.78 26.16
N LEU A 335 -15.37 13.81 24.83
CA LEU A 335 -14.18 13.56 24.02
C LEU A 335 -13.55 14.90 23.65
N THR A 336 -12.31 15.11 24.10
CA THR A 336 -11.44 16.19 23.67
C THR A 336 -10.53 15.68 22.56
N LEU A 337 -10.75 16.16 21.33
CA LEU A 337 -9.97 15.79 20.16
C LEU A 337 -9.69 17.07 19.35
N ARG A 338 -8.40 17.30 19.04
CA ARG A 338 -7.91 18.53 18.39
C ARG A 338 -8.31 19.83 19.13
N GLY A 339 -8.29 19.78 20.46
CA GLY A 339 -8.70 20.91 21.29
C GLY A 339 -10.19 21.26 21.21
N VAL A 340 -11.01 20.43 20.55
CA VAL A 340 -12.47 20.55 20.51
C VAL A 340 -13.07 19.52 21.46
N GLU A 341 -13.97 19.97 22.31
CA GLU A 341 -14.70 19.13 23.27
C GLU A 341 -16.09 18.84 22.73
N GLN A 342 -16.45 17.55 22.66
CA GLN A 342 -17.78 17.10 22.27
C GLN A 342 -18.34 16.10 23.27
N PRO A 343 -19.64 16.22 23.65
CA PRO A 343 -20.30 15.22 24.47
C PRO A 343 -20.53 13.95 23.66
N ILE A 344 -20.07 12.82 24.19
CA ILE A 344 -20.22 11.49 23.58
C ILE A 344 -20.98 10.58 24.53
N SER A 345 -21.91 9.81 23.96
CA SER A 345 -22.62 8.72 24.64
C SER A 345 -22.20 7.41 23.98
N LEU A 346 -21.39 6.62 24.69
CA LEU A 346 -20.88 5.33 24.23
C LEU A 346 -21.66 4.20 24.92
N PRO A 347 -22.62 3.55 24.24
CA PRO A 347 -23.24 2.35 24.76
C PRO A 347 -22.23 1.19 24.76
N PHE A 348 -22.26 0.38 25.82
CA PHE A 348 -21.39 -0.79 25.92
C PHE A 348 -22.01 -1.94 26.71
N THR A 349 -21.55 -3.14 26.41
CA THR A 349 -21.80 -4.36 27.19
C THR A 349 -20.59 -4.67 28.04
N LEU A 350 -20.82 -5.18 29.25
CA LEU A 350 -19.78 -5.57 30.19
C LEU A 350 -20.10 -6.96 30.75
N GLU A 351 -19.17 -7.89 30.58
CA GLU A 351 -19.24 -9.24 31.15
C GLU A 351 -18.15 -9.39 32.19
N ILE A 352 -18.53 -9.55 33.46
CA ILE A 352 -17.60 -9.75 34.57
C ILE A 352 -17.64 -11.23 34.99
N THR A 353 -16.47 -11.87 35.02
CA THR A 353 -16.29 -13.24 35.49
C THR A 353 -15.12 -13.29 36.48
N GLY A 354 -15.43 -13.28 37.77
CA GLY A 354 -14.43 -13.19 38.85
C GLY A 354 -13.70 -11.84 38.79
N ASP A 355 -12.38 -11.89 38.60
CA ASP A 355 -11.52 -10.70 38.51
C ASP A 355 -11.26 -10.25 37.07
N GLN A 356 -11.91 -10.85 36.08
CA GLN A 356 -11.82 -10.45 34.68
C GLN A 356 -13.11 -9.78 34.21
N ALA A 357 -12.97 -8.74 33.41
CA ALA A 357 -14.07 -8.04 32.77
C ALA A 357 -13.79 -7.84 31.28
N ARG A 358 -14.73 -8.24 30.42
CA ARG A 358 -14.70 -7.92 28.99
C ARG A 358 -15.71 -6.83 28.67
N MET A 359 -15.27 -5.78 28.01
CA MET A 359 -16.10 -4.67 27.57
C MET A 359 -16.12 -4.61 26.04
N LEU A 360 -17.32 -4.45 25.47
CA LEU A 360 -17.54 -4.19 24.05
C LEU A 360 -18.39 -2.93 23.90
N GLY A 361 -17.90 -1.96 23.13
CA GLY A 361 -18.61 -0.71 22.87
C GLY A 361 -18.46 -0.26 21.43
N GLU A 362 -19.50 0.39 20.89
CA GLU A 362 -19.47 0.98 19.56
C GLU A 362 -20.26 2.29 19.56
N VAL A 363 -19.72 3.31 18.90
CA VAL A 363 -20.39 4.59 18.66
C VAL A 363 -20.00 5.13 17.29
N THR A 364 -20.91 5.85 16.63
CA THR A 364 -20.58 6.60 15.42
C THR A 364 -20.46 8.08 15.75
N LEU A 365 -19.31 8.68 15.45
CA LEU A 365 -19.02 10.10 15.64
C LEU A 365 -19.10 10.83 14.30
N ASP A 366 -19.51 12.10 14.29
CA ASP A 366 -19.36 12.95 13.11
C ASP A 366 -18.01 13.69 13.19
N ARG A 367 -17.11 13.42 12.24
CA ARG A 367 -15.78 14.05 12.22
C ARG A 367 -15.84 15.59 12.15
N ARG A 368 -16.93 16.15 11.61
CA ARG A 368 -17.08 17.60 11.43
C ARG A 368 -17.30 18.32 12.76
N ASP A 369 -17.82 17.63 13.77
CA ASP A 369 -18.01 18.18 15.11
C ASP A 369 -16.66 18.54 15.77
N PHE A 370 -15.57 17.91 15.31
CA PHE A 370 -14.19 18.18 15.74
C PHE A 370 -13.41 19.05 14.72
N GLY A 371 -14.11 19.65 13.76
CA GLY A 371 -13.49 20.44 12.69
C GLY A 371 -12.55 19.65 11.78
N MET A 372 -12.74 18.33 11.66
CA MET A 372 -11.89 17.47 10.83
C MET A 372 -12.42 17.35 9.40
N GLY A 373 -11.54 17.59 8.43
CA GLY A 373 -11.76 17.49 6.99
C GLY A 373 -12.71 18.58 6.48
N ALA A 374 -12.47 19.83 6.86
CA ALA A 374 -13.24 20.99 6.39
C ALA A 374 -13.20 21.12 4.86
N SER A 375 -12.07 20.75 4.25
CA SER A 375 -11.89 20.71 2.78
C SER A 375 -12.56 19.49 2.12
N TYR A 376 -13.23 18.64 2.91
CA TYR A 376 -13.93 17.41 2.52
C TYR A 376 -15.42 17.51 2.83
N GLY A 377 -16.11 18.46 2.19
CA GLY A 377 -17.54 18.72 2.39
C GLY A 377 -18.49 17.73 1.70
N ASP A 378 -17.98 16.79 0.91
CA ASP A 378 -18.75 15.75 0.23
C ASP A 378 -18.52 14.38 0.88
N GLU A 379 -19.59 13.78 1.39
CA GLU A 379 -19.57 12.48 2.07
C GLU A 379 -19.12 11.33 1.14
N ALA A 380 -19.31 11.48 -0.18
CA ALA A 380 -18.83 10.51 -1.16
C ALA A 380 -17.29 10.48 -1.24
N SER A 381 -16.62 11.60 -0.89
CA SER A 381 -15.16 11.67 -0.87
C SER A 381 -14.61 11.04 0.41
N VAL A 382 -14.99 11.57 1.57
CA VAL A 382 -14.67 11.08 2.91
C VAL A 382 -15.93 11.19 3.74
N GLY A 383 -16.40 10.05 4.26
CA GLY A 383 -17.61 9.93 5.06
C GLY A 383 -17.57 10.86 6.27
N PHE A 384 -18.73 11.36 6.70
CA PHE A 384 -18.83 12.19 7.89
C PHE A 384 -18.81 11.33 9.16
N GLY A 385 -19.55 10.21 9.11
CA GLY A 385 -19.57 9.21 10.18
C GLY A 385 -18.25 8.44 10.27
N VAL A 386 -17.70 8.40 11.48
CA VAL A 386 -16.57 7.55 11.87
C VAL A 386 -17.06 6.62 12.95
N VAL A 387 -17.02 5.32 12.67
CA VAL A 387 -17.35 4.29 13.67
C VAL A 387 -16.14 4.14 14.57
N VAL A 388 -16.35 4.21 15.88
CA VAL A 388 -15.36 3.92 16.92
C VAL A 388 -15.84 2.66 17.63
N ALA A 389 -14.98 1.64 17.65
CA ALA A 389 -15.27 0.36 18.28
C ALA A 389 -14.19 0.03 19.32
N VAL A 390 -14.62 -0.46 20.48
CA VAL A 390 -13.76 -0.84 21.59
C VAL A 390 -14.06 -2.29 21.97
N ASP A 391 -13.02 -3.10 22.06
CA ASP A 391 -13.06 -4.44 22.66
C ASP A 391 -11.87 -4.54 23.59
N LEU A 392 -12.11 -4.70 24.89
CA LEU A 392 -11.03 -4.81 25.88
C LEU A 392 -11.33 -5.85 26.94
N LEU A 393 -10.25 -6.43 27.45
CA LEU A 393 -10.18 -7.28 28.62
C LEU A 393 -9.43 -6.54 29.72
N ALA A 394 -10.05 -6.43 30.88
CA ALA A 394 -9.45 -5.83 32.07
C ALA A 394 -9.42 -6.83 33.23
N GLU A 395 -8.44 -6.65 34.11
CA GLU A 395 -8.31 -7.36 35.37
C GLU A 395 -8.52 -6.41 36.54
N ARG A 396 -9.20 -6.90 37.57
CA ARG A 396 -9.40 -6.17 38.82
C ARG A 396 -8.06 -5.99 39.53
N VAL A 397 -7.82 -4.79 40.04
CA VAL A 397 -6.62 -4.47 40.81
C VAL A 397 -7.05 -4.07 42.22
N GLU A 398 -6.41 -4.67 43.22
CA GLU A 398 -6.65 -4.38 44.65
C GLU A 398 -6.09 -3.02 45.09
#